data_AF-A0AAC9A1M8-F1
#
_entry.id   AF-A0AAC9A1M8-F1
#
_cell.length_a   1.000
_cell.length_b   1.000
_cell.length_c   1.000
_cell.angle_alpha   90.00
_cell.angle_beta   90.00
_cell.angle_gamma   90.00
#
_symmetry.space_group_name_H-M   'P 1'
#
loop_
_entity.id
_entity.type
_entity.pdbx_description
1 polymer ?
#
loop_
_entity_poly.entity_id
_entity_poly.type
_entity_poly.pdbx_seq_one_letter_code
_entity_poly.pdbx_strand_id
1 'polypeptide(L)'
;MEFHNYLINEKFLRDKEKELFYIEFLNNDEYSKLGIDYGINTKKIYFVIGSSKEQFYENDKTLLTLYLPLNVKEDGKDLNIELNLMNFLKRWYYEKNDIIPRLELTNTKINYKNNIFNSLFPLTKENFFYEGIEDNSAIFRILINHKF
;
A
#
# COMPACT_ATOMS: atom_id res chain seq x y z
N MET A 1 0.94 8.77 -31.47
CA MET A 1 0.06 9.83 -30.97
C MET A 1 0.49 10.07 -29.54
N GLU A 2 1.24 11.14 -29.29
CA GLU A 2 1.82 11.40 -27.97
C GLU A 2 0.74 11.97 -27.03
N PHE A 3 0.51 11.29 -25.91
CA PHE A 3 -0.37 11.79 -24.85
C PHE A 3 0.37 12.86 -24.05
N HIS A 4 0.25 14.12 -24.47
CA HIS A 4 0.61 15.24 -23.60
C HIS A 4 -0.46 15.37 -22.51
N ASN A 5 -0.08 14.96 -21.29
CA ASN A 5 -0.97 14.96 -20.13
C ASN A 5 -1.00 16.39 -19.56
N TYR A 6 -2.00 17.17 -19.98
CA TYR A 6 -2.19 18.58 -19.59
C TYR A 6 -2.50 18.82 -18.09
N LEU A 7 -2.41 17.80 -17.24
CA LEU A 7 -2.69 17.85 -15.80
C LEU A 7 -1.45 18.07 -14.93
N ILE A 8 -0.26 18.14 -15.52
CA ILE A 8 1.00 18.25 -14.78
C ILE A 8 1.58 19.64 -15.03
N ASN A 9 1.65 20.46 -13.99
CA ASN A 9 2.48 21.66 -14.03
C ASN A 9 3.95 21.22 -13.94
N GLU A 10 4.56 20.94 -15.08
CA GLU A 10 5.94 20.43 -15.22
C GLU A 10 6.99 21.30 -14.53
N LYS A 11 6.66 22.57 -14.25
CA LYS A 11 7.55 23.49 -13.53
C LYS A 11 7.72 23.14 -12.05
N PHE A 12 6.79 22.39 -11.45
CA PHE A 12 6.88 21.93 -10.06
C PHE A 12 7.72 20.65 -9.91
N LEU A 13 7.84 19.84 -10.98
CA LEU A 13 8.55 18.56 -10.95
C LEU A 13 10.08 18.71 -11.01
N ARG A 14 10.60 19.74 -11.68
CA ARG A 14 12.05 19.87 -11.93
C ARG A 14 12.91 20.23 -10.72
N ASP A 15 12.36 20.93 -9.72
CA ASP A 15 13.16 21.40 -8.57
C ASP A 15 13.10 20.46 -7.35
N LYS A 16 12.30 19.38 -7.40
CA LYS A 16 12.13 18.40 -6.30
C LYS A 16 12.51 16.97 -6.68
N GLU A 17 13.06 16.76 -7.87
CA GLU A 17 13.38 15.44 -8.44
C GLU A 17 14.36 14.58 -7.61
N LYS A 18 15.03 15.13 -6.58
CA LYS A 18 16.10 14.39 -5.88
C LYS A 18 15.69 13.57 -4.65
N GLU A 19 14.69 13.91 -3.83
CA GLU A 19 14.54 13.21 -2.52
C GLU A 19 13.12 13.22 -1.92
N LEU A 20 12.13 12.56 -2.52
CA LEU A 20 10.83 12.35 -1.86
C LEU A 20 10.25 10.94 -2.06
N PHE A 21 11.09 9.90 -2.08
CA PHE A 21 10.62 8.52 -1.88
C PHE A 21 10.06 8.41 -0.47
N TYR A 22 8.73 8.33 -0.33
CA TYR A 22 8.10 8.31 0.99
C TYR A 22 8.36 6.96 1.68
N ILE A 23 8.37 5.87 0.91
CA ILE A 23 8.67 4.51 1.41
C ILE A 23 9.78 3.88 0.58
N GLU A 24 10.93 3.64 1.20
CA GLU A 24 12.02 2.83 0.68
C GLU A 24 11.82 1.39 1.16
N PHE A 25 11.52 0.45 0.26
CA PHE A 25 11.43 -0.97 0.60
C PHE A 25 12.83 -1.54 0.76
N LEU A 26 13.12 -2.11 1.93
CA LEU A 26 14.46 -2.60 2.25
C LEU A 26 14.72 -3.95 1.58
N ASN A 27 15.95 -4.17 1.14
CA ASN A 27 16.39 -5.41 0.51
C ASN A 27 17.44 -6.09 1.41
N ASN A 28 16.97 -6.82 2.42
CA ASN A 28 17.76 -7.39 3.53
C ASN A 28 17.29 -8.80 3.90
N ASP A 29 17.14 -9.67 2.90
CA ASP A 29 16.70 -11.08 3.00
C ASP A 29 15.26 -11.31 3.51
N GLU A 30 14.62 -10.31 4.11
CA GLU A 30 13.21 -10.33 4.47
C GLU A 30 12.33 -9.67 3.40
N TYR A 31 11.16 -10.24 3.12
CA TYR A 31 10.17 -9.58 2.28
C TYR A 31 9.57 -8.37 3.00
N SER A 32 9.39 -7.27 2.28
CA SER A 32 8.48 -6.22 2.72
C SER A 32 7.04 -6.72 2.73
N LYS A 33 6.34 -6.46 3.83
CA LYS A 33 4.98 -6.99 4.04
C LYS A 33 4.01 -5.86 4.37
N LEU A 34 2.79 -6.04 3.88
CA LEU A 34 1.60 -5.27 4.23
C LEU A 34 0.82 -6.04 5.30
N GLY A 35 0.80 -5.54 6.53
CA GLY A 35 -0.04 -6.06 7.61
C GLY A 35 -1.39 -5.37 7.64
N ILE A 36 -2.47 -6.14 7.76
CA ILE A 36 -3.82 -5.66 8.05
C ILE A 36 -4.21 -6.10 9.45
N ASP A 37 -4.43 -5.12 10.32
CA ASP A 37 -4.84 -5.27 11.71
C ASP A 37 -6.32 -4.90 11.88
N TYR A 38 -7.13 -5.83 12.39
CA TYR A 38 -8.54 -5.62 12.72
C TYR A 38 -8.75 -5.43 14.23
N GLY A 39 -7.70 -5.16 15.03
CA GLY A 39 -7.79 -4.89 16.45
C GLY A 39 -7.78 -6.13 17.36
N ILE A 40 -8.11 -5.91 18.64
CA ILE A 40 -7.94 -6.88 19.74
C ILE A 40 -8.69 -8.19 19.42
N ASN A 41 -8.02 -9.33 19.62
CA ASN A 41 -8.50 -10.70 19.37
C ASN A 41 -8.67 -11.11 17.90
N THR A 42 -8.17 -10.33 16.94
CA THR A 42 -8.11 -10.75 15.54
C THR A 42 -6.69 -11.04 15.10
N LYS A 43 -6.50 -12.11 14.32
CA LYS A 43 -5.20 -12.43 13.73
C LYS A 43 -4.92 -11.43 12.61
N LYS A 44 -3.77 -10.76 12.66
CA LYS A 44 -3.28 -9.91 11.56
C LYS A 44 -3.15 -10.73 10.28
N ILE A 45 -3.57 -10.14 9.16
CA ILE A 45 -3.38 -10.71 7.82
C ILE A 45 -2.16 -10.05 7.21
N TYR A 46 -1.27 -10.82 6.59
CA TYR A 46 -0.08 -10.29 5.93
C TYR A 46 -0.09 -10.59 4.44
N PHE A 47 0.35 -9.62 3.65
CA PHE A 47 0.63 -9.74 2.22
C PHE A 47 2.09 -9.38 1.95
N VAL A 48 2.73 -10.11 1.06
CA VAL A 48 4.06 -9.74 0.56
C VAL A 48 3.90 -8.65 -0.49
N ILE A 49 4.77 -7.64 -0.45
CA ILE A 49 4.82 -6.55 -1.43
C ILE A 49 5.91 -6.90 -2.43
N GLY A 50 5.52 -7.18 -3.67
CA GLY A 50 6.46 -7.50 -4.76
C GLY A 50 7.03 -6.24 -5.39
N SER A 51 6.18 -5.25 -5.63
CA SER A 51 6.60 -3.92 -6.10
C SER A 51 5.62 -2.85 -5.63
N SER A 52 6.02 -1.60 -5.80
CA SER A 52 5.19 -0.44 -5.49
C SER A 52 5.42 0.69 -6.49
N LYS A 53 4.43 1.58 -6.57
CA LYS A 53 4.49 2.81 -7.35
C LYS A 53 3.86 3.94 -6.57
N GLU A 54 4.53 5.09 -6.54
CA GLU A 54 4.00 6.32 -5.94
C GLU A 54 3.60 7.31 -7.03
N GLN A 55 2.43 7.92 -6.90
CA GLN A 55 1.95 8.98 -7.79
C GLN A 55 1.50 10.17 -6.95
N PHE A 56 2.06 11.34 -7.21
CA PHE A 56 1.67 12.57 -6.52
C PHE A 56 0.42 13.19 -7.15
N TYR A 57 -0.50 13.61 -6.30
CA TYR A 57 -1.74 14.30 -6.67
C TYR A 57 -1.76 15.69 -6.06
N GLU A 58 -2.66 16.54 -6.57
CA GLU A 58 -2.91 17.86 -6.00
C GLU A 58 -3.30 17.78 -4.51
N ASN A 59 -3.08 18.89 -3.78
CA ASN A 59 -3.42 19.05 -2.36
C ASN A 59 -2.67 18.14 -1.38
N ASP A 60 -1.36 17.94 -1.60
CA ASP A 60 -0.49 17.18 -0.70
C ASP A 60 -0.95 15.72 -0.50
N LYS A 61 -1.43 15.10 -1.59
CA LYS A 61 -1.84 13.69 -1.59
C LYS A 61 -0.88 12.84 -2.42
N THR A 62 -0.62 11.63 -1.95
CA THR A 62 0.13 10.62 -2.70
C THR A 62 -0.71 9.37 -2.82
N LEU A 63 -0.82 8.82 -4.03
CA LEU A 63 -1.37 7.50 -4.25
C LEU A 63 -0.23 6.49 -4.26
N LEU A 64 -0.24 5.61 -3.27
CA LEU A 64 0.63 4.45 -3.19
C LEU A 64 -0.10 3.26 -3.83
N THR A 65 0.48 2.69 -4.86
CA THR A 65 0.02 1.46 -5.50
C THR A 65 0.95 0.34 -5.09
N LEU A 66 0.40 -0.73 -4.52
CA LEU A 66 1.13 -1.92 -4.07
C LEU A 66 0.71 -3.11 -4.92
N TYR A 67 1.70 -3.81 -5.46
CA TYR A 67 1.52 -5.04 -6.21
C TYR A 67 1.86 -6.21 -5.29
N LEU A 68 0.86 -7.04 -4.99
CA LEU A 68 0.94 -8.13 -4.03
C LEU A 68 0.91 -9.46 -4.77
N PRO A 69 2.05 -10.15 -4.95
CA PRO A 69 2.09 -11.39 -5.71
C PRO A 69 1.20 -12.46 -5.06
N LEU A 70 0.34 -13.10 -5.85
CA LEU A 70 -0.57 -14.14 -5.35
C LEU A 70 0.14 -15.44 -5.01
N ASN A 71 1.32 -15.67 -5.60
CA ASN A 71 2.16 -16.84 -5.37
C ASN A 71 3.51 -16.42 -4.84
N VAL A 72 3.76 -16.67 -3.55
CA VAL A 72 5.05 -16.41 -2.90
C VAL A 72 5.49 -17.64 -2.13
N LYS A 73 6.77 -17.98 -2.26
CA LYS A 73 7.42 -19.03 -1.48
C LYS A 73 8.37 -18.41 -0.45
N GLU A 74 8.18 -18.77 0.81
CA GLU A 74 9.06 -18.40 1.93
C GLU A 74 9.53 -19.72 2.57
N ASP A 75 10.84 -19.94 2.63
CA ASP A 75 11.45 -21.19 3.10
C ASP A 75 10.90 -22.47 2.44
N GLY A 76 10.59 -22.38 1.13
CA GLY A 76 10.05 -23.50 0.35
C GLY A 76 8.58 -23.83 0.62
N LYS A 77 7.88 -23.04 1.44
CA LYS A 77 6.43 -23.17 1.69
C LYS A 77 5.67 -22.09 0.93
N ASP A 78 4.55 -22.49 0.32
CA ASP A 78 3.62 -21.54 -0.31
C ASP A 78 2.94 -20.69 0.77
N LEU A 79 3.03 -19.37 0.62
CA LEU A 79 2.24 -18.44 1.42
C LEU A 79 0.81 -18.42 0.91
N ASN A 80 -0.15 -18.46 1.84
CA ASN A 80 -1.58 -18.52 1.51
C ASN A 80 -2.16 -17.13 1.17
N ILE A 81 -1.57 -16.46 0.18
CA ILE A 81 -1.88 -15.07 -0.17
C ILE A 81 -3.27 -14.94 -0.78
N GLU A 82 -3.69 -15.89 -1.63
CA GLU A 82 -5.02 -15.88 -2.23
C GLU A 82 -6.13 -15.99 -1.17
N LEU A 83 -5.99 -16.91 -0.20
CA LEU A 83 -6.94 -17.03 0.91
C LEU A 83 -6.95 -15.77 1.77
N ASN A 84 -5.78 -15.20 2.06
CA ASN A 84 -5.66 -13.95 2.80
C ASN A 84 -6.37 -12.79 2.08
N LEU A 85 -6.21 -12.69 0.76
CA LEU A 85 -6.87 -11.70 -0.07
C LEU A 85 -8.38 -11.85 -0.02
N MET A 86 -8.88 -13.06 -0.25
CA MET A 86 -10.32 -13.34 -0.21
C MET A 86 -10.92 -13.07 1.17
N ASN A 87 -10.21 -13.41 2.25
CA ASN A 87 -10.64 -13.11 3.61
C ASN A 87 -10.68 -11.60 3.88
N PHE A 88 -9.65 -10.87 3.45
CA PHE A 88 -9.60 -9.42 3.59
C PHE A 88 -10.75 -8.74 2.82
N LEU A 89 -10.91 -9.05 1.53
CA LEU A 89 -11.95 -8.44 0.69
C LEU A 89 -13.36 -8.76 1.19
N LYS A 90 -13.61 -10.01 1.64
CA LYS A 90 -14.91 -10.37 2.22
C LYS A 90 -15.26 -9.50 3.42
N ARG A 91 -14.31 -9.34 4.35
CA ARG A 91 -14.46 -8.48 5.53
C ARG A 91 -14.62 -7.01 5.15
N TRP A 92 -13.82 -6.53 4.21
CA TRP A 92 -13.83 -5.13 3.78
C TRP A 92 -15.14 -4.71 3.12
N TYR A 93 -15.68 -5.55 2.23
CA TYR A 93 -16.86 -5.20 1.43
C TYR A 93 -18.19 -5.58 2.07
N TYR A 94 -18.26 -6.72 2.77
CA TYR A 94 -19.54 -7.30 3.18
C TYR A 94 -19.78 -7.26 4.68
N GLU A 95 -18.74 -7.19 5.52
CA GLU A 95 -18.95 -7.11 6.97
C GLU A 95 -19.22 -5.66 7.38
N LYS A 96 -20.41 -5.41 7.96
CA LYS A 96 -20.64 -4.20 8.76
C LYS A 96 -19.89 -4.36 10.08
N ASN A 97 -18.60 -4.03 10.06
CA ASN A 97 -17.80 -3.96 11.28
C ASN A 97 -17.65 -2.51 11.72
N ASP A 98 -17.86 -2.26 13.01
CA ASP A 98 -17.53 -0.98 13.66
C ASP A 98 -16.00 -0.76 13.77
N ILE A 99 -15.22 -1.77 13.39
CA ILE A 99 -13.76 -1.73 13.43
C ILE A 99 -13.21 -1.31 12.08
N ILE A 100 -12.50 -0.18 12.08
CA ILE A 100 -11.73 0.33 10.95
C ILE A 100 -10.41 -0.47 10.88
N PRO A 101 -10.19 -1.31 9.85
CA PRO A 101 -8.93 -2.03 9.71
C PRO A 101 -7.79 -1.05 9.52
N ARG A 102 -6.63 -1.40 10.04
CA ARG A 102 -5.45 -0.54 10.01
C ARG A 102 -4.30 -1.25 9.33
N LEU A 103 -3.51 -0.48 8.61
CA LEU A 103 -2.48 -0.96 7.73
C LEU A 103 -1.11 -0.63 8.33
N GLU A 104 -0.23 -1.62 8.29
CA GLU A 104 1.14 -1.57 8.80
C GLU A 104 2.09 -2.02 7.68
N LEU A 105 3.19 -1.29 7.48
CA LEU A 105 4.24 -1.68 6.53
C LEU A 105 5.46 -2.16 7.32
N THR A 106 5.94 -3.35 6.99
CA THR A 106 7.16 -3.90 7.60
C THR A 106 8.28 -3.99 6.58
N ASN A 107 9.51 -3.99 7.08
CA ASN A 107 10.72 -4.02 6.28
C ASN A 107 10.78 -2.89 5.23
N THR A 108 10.53 -1.68 5.70
CA THR A 108 10.62 -0.44 4.93
C THR A 108 11.40 0.60 5.73
N LYS A 109 12.04 1.53 5.04
CA LYS A 109 12.63 2.72 5.58
C LYS A 109 11.83 3.90 5.06
N ILE A 110 11.30 4.68 5.99
CA ILE A 110 10.41 5.79 5.67
C ILE A 110 11.21 7.08 5.86
N ASN A 111 11.33 7.86 4.79
CA ASN A 111 12.10 9.09 4.80
C ASN A 111 11.17 10.25 5.20
N TYR A 112 11.44 10.87 6.36
CA TYR A 112 10.86 12.09 6.96
C TYR A 112 9.85 12.01 8.14
N LYS A 113 9.81 13.13 8.88
CA LYS A 113 9.15 13.47 10.17
C LYS A 113 7.67 13.08 10.35
N ASN A 114 6.96 12.69 9.28
CA ASN A 114 5.55 12.33 9.31
C ASN A 114 5.41 10.86 8.94
N ASN A 115 5.85 9.94 9.80
CA ASN A 115 5.79 8.53 9.48
C ASN A 115 4.36 7.97 9.68
N ILE A 116 3.49 8.22 8.70
CA ILE A 116 2.07 7.84 8.72
C ILE A 116 1.86 6.33 8.84
N PHE A 117 2.83 5.50 8.40
CA PHE A 117 2.77 4.03 8.47
C PHE A 117 3.47 3.42 9.70
N ASN A 118 4.29 4.16 10.45
CA ASN A 118 4.74 3.76 11.80
C ASN A 118 3.60 3.85 12.81
N SER A 119 2.60 4.70 12.55
CA SER A 119 1.28 4.57 13.14
C SER A 119 0.43 3.62 12.31
N LEU A 120 -0.44 2.85 12.95
CA LEU A 120 -1.45 2.03 12.27
C LEU A 120 -2.33 2.93 11.37
N PHE A 121 -2.13 2.88 10.05
CA PHE A 121 -2.83 3.75 9.10
C PHE A 121 -4.26 3.24 8.87
N PRO A 122 -5.31 4.00 9.24
CA PRO A 122 -6.68 3.53 9.10
C PRO A 122 -7.08 3.43 7.63
N LEU A 123 -7.69 2.30 7.25
CA LEU A 123 -8.30 2.13 5.94
C LEU A 123 -9.76 2.53 5.98
N THR A 124 -10.14 3.46 5.12
CA THR A 124 -11.51 3.90 4.90
C THR A 124 -11.90 3.73 3.44
N LYS A 125 -13.20 3.81 3.14
CA LYS A 125 -13.69 3.76 1.75
C LYS A 125 -13.19 4.94 0.90
N GLU A 126 -12.66 5.99 1.52
CA GLU A 126 -12.17 7.19 0.86
C GLU A 126 -10.68 7.12 0.52
N ASN A 127 -9.93 6.22 1.19
CA ASN A 127 -8.49 6.14 1.03
C ASN A 127 -7.97 4.79 0.54
N PHE A 128 -8.79 3.74 0.49
CA PHE A 128 -8.39 2.41 0.03
C PHE A 128 -9.21 1.92 -1.15
N PHE A 129 -8.51 1.38 -2.15
CA PHE A 129 -9.12 0.82 -3.35
C PHE A 129 -8.45 -0.51 -3.71
N TYR A 130 -9.26 -1.54 -3.94
CA TYR A 130 -8.83 -2.75 -4.62
C TYR A 130 -9.04 -2.55 -6.12
N GLU A 131 -7.96 -2.50 -6.89
CA GLU A 131 -8.03 -2.28 -8.34
C GLU A 131 -8.34 -3.57 -9.10
N GLY A 132 -7.84 -4.71 -8.63
CA GLY A 132 -8.07 -6.01 -9.24
C GLY A 132 -6.84 -6.90 -9.16
N ILE A 133 -6.78 -7.87 -10.07
CA ILE A 133 -5.63 -8.76 -10.27
C ILE A 133 -5.09 -8.54 -11.68
N GLU A 134 -3.78 -8.32 -11.78
CA GLU A 134 -3.04 -8.22 -13.04
C GLU A 134 -1.70 -8.93 -12.85
N ASP A 135 -1.21 -9.63 -13.88
CA ASP A 135 0.10 -10.32 -13.86
C ASP A 135 0.38 -11.13 -12.58
N ASN A 136 -0.62 -11.93 -12.16
CA ASN A 136 -0.57 -12.76 -10.95
C ASN A 136 -0.30 -11.97 -9.64
N SER A 137 -0.70 -10.70 -9.61
CA SER A 137 -0.59 -9.82 -8.45
C SER A 137 -1.93 -9.15 -8.16
N ALA A 138 -2.31 -9.11 -6.88
CA ALA A 138 -3.40 -8.24 -6.44
C ALA A 138 -2.89 -6.81 -6.31
N ILE A 139 -3.69 -5.85 -6.78
CA ILE A 139 -3.31 -4.44 -6.80
C ILE A 139 -4.12 -3.68 -5.74
N PHE A 140 -3.41 -3.19 -4.72
CA PHE A 140 -3.97 -2.32 -3.68
C PHE A 140 -3.52 -0.89 -3.93
N ARG A 141 -4.46 0.06 -3.87
CA ARG A 141 -4.16 1.49 -3.96
C ARG A 141 -4.58 2.19 -2.67
N ILE A 142 -3.68 3.00 -2.14
CA ILE A 142 -3.84 3.71 -0.88
C ILE A 142 -3.58 5.19 -1.14
N LEU A 143 -4.59 6.03 -0.90
CA LEU A 143 -4.48 7.48 -1.00
C LEU A 143 -4.05 8.05 0.35
N ILE A 144 -2.82 8.53 0.41
CA ILE A 144 -2.22 9.12 1.60
C ILE A 144 -2.42 10.63 1.52
N ASN A 145 -2.97 11.22 2.58
CA ASN A 145 -3.10 12.67 2.73
C ASN A 145 -2.03 13.17 3.70
N HIS A 146 -1.18 14.09 3.25
CA HIS A 146 -0.05 14.61 4.04
C HIS A 146 -0.38 15.89 4.80
N LYS A 147 -1.59 16.45 4.65
CA LYS A 147 -2.06 17.58 5.46
C LYS A 147 -2.35 17.10 6.88
N PHE A 148 -1.34 17.22 7.75
CA PHE A 148 -1.44 17.12 9.20
C PHE A 148 -0.98 18.44 9.84
#